data_AF-A0A1F6HT06-F1
#
_entry.id   AF-A0A1F6HT06-F1
#
_cell.length_a   1.000
_cell.length_b   1.000
_cell.length_c   1.000
_cell.angle_alpha   90.00
_cell.angle_beta   90.00
_cell.angle_gamma   90.00
#
_symmetry.space_group_name_H-M   'P 1'
#
loop_
_entity.id
_entity.type
_entity.pdbx_description
1 polymer ?
#
loop_
_entity_poly.entity_id
_entity_poly.type
_entity_poly.pdbx_seq_one_letter_code
_entity_poly.pdbx_strand_id
1 'polypeptide(L)' 'MYKKITDYFQKHVGYNSIVHVVGGVGIGILITSPIINPHPVRWGLALLGISILGHLYALAAKK' A
#
# COMPACT_ATOMS: atom_id res chain seq x y z
N MET A 1 5.29 13.13 -12.76
CA MET A 1 5.33 12.14 -11.67
C MET A 1 4.14 11.18 -11.78
N TYR A 2 2.90 11.70 -11.66
CA TYR A 2 1.65 10.94 -11.82
C TYR A 2 1.63 10.03 -13.07
N LYS A 3 1.90 10.57 -14.25
CA LYS A 3 1.93 9.79 -15.52
C LYS A 3 2.85 8.57 -15.48
N LYS A 4 4.01 8.64 -14.80
CA LYS A 4 4.94 7.49 -14.70
C LYS A 4 4.36 6.36 -13.86
N ILE A 5 3.77 6.72 -12.72
CA ILE A 5 3.14 5.76 -11.81
C ILE A 5 1.92 5.12 -12.48
N THR A 6 1.07 5.94 -13.15
CA THR A 6 -0.08 5.44 -13.89
C THR A 6 0.34 4.49 -15.01
N ASP A 7 1.32 4.87 -15.84
CA ASP A 7 1.87 4.01 -16.91
C ASP A 7 2.39 2.68 -16.32
N TYR A 8 3.07 2.71 -15.17
CA TYR A 8 3.59 1.50 -14.53
C TYR A 8 2.47 0.58 -14.03
N PHE A 9 1.49 1.12 -13.29
CA PHE A 9 0.38 0.34 -12.73
C PHE A 9 -0.56 -0.21 -13.81
N GLN A 10 -0.74 0.50 -14.92
CA GLN A 10 -1.49 0.00 -16.07
C GLN A 10 -0.84 -1.22 -16.70
N LYS A 11 0.50 -1.25 -16.78
CA LYS A 11 1.25 -2.41 -17.29
C LYS A 11 1.32 -3.57 -16.27
N HIS A 12 1.31 -3.25 -14.98
CA HIS A 12 1.49 -4.22 -13.89
C HIS A 12 0.25 -4.28 -12.98
N VAL A 13 -0.89 -4.70 -13.55
CA VAL A 13 -2.19 -4.69 -12.86
C VAL A 13 -2.16 -5.49 -11.55
N GLY A 14 -1.51 -6.67 -11.54
CA GLY A 14 -1.36 -7.46 -10.31
C GLY A 14 -0.56 -6.74 -9.22
N TYR A 15 0.53 -6.07 -9.59
CA TYR A 15 1.32 -5.26 -8.66
C TYR A 15 0.50 -4.08 -8.12
N ASN A 16 -0.25 -3.39 -8.98
CA ASN A 16 -1.18 -2.33 -8.59
C ASN A 16 -2.20 -2.84 -7.55
N SER A 17 -2.83 -3.98 -7.81
CA SER A 17 -3.78 -4.60 -6.88
C SER A 17 -3.12 -4.93 -5.54
N ILE A 18 -1.95 -5.57 -5.53
CA ILE A 18 -1.25 -5.95 -4.30
C ILE A 18 -0.91 -4.72 -3.46
N VAL A 19 -0.33 -3.68 -4.06
CA VAL A 19 0.06 -2.45 -3.35
C VAL A 19 -1.15 -1.79 -2.68
N HIS A 20 -2.30 -1.75 -3.34
CA HIS A 20 -3.53 -1.17 -2.80
C HIS A 20 -4.21 -2.06 -1.76
N VAL A 21 -4.23 -3.39 -1.96
CA VAL A 21 -4.76 -4.34 -0.97
C VAL A 21 -3.95 -4.28 0.31
N VAL A 22 -2.61 -4.30 0.21
CA VAL A 22 -1.72 -4.18 1.37
C VAL A 22 -1.96 -2.86 2.12
N GLY A 23 -2.09 -1.74 1.38
CA GLY A 23 -2.42 -0.44 1.97
C GLY A 23 -3.80 -0.43 2.64
N GLY A 24 -4.81 -0.99 1.99
CA GLY A 24 -6.18 -1.10 2.51
C GLY A 24 -6.27 -1.95 3.79
N VAL A 25 -5.56 -3.08 3.85
CA VAL A 25 -5.47 -3.90 5.07
C VAL A 25 -4.75 -3.14 6.19
N GLY A 26 -3.65 -2.44 5.88
CA GLY A 26 -2.94 -1.59 6.85
C GLY A 26 -3.85 -0.52 7.45
N ILE A 27 -4.61 0.20 6.61
CA ILE A 27 -5.62 1.17 7.06
C ILE A 27 -6.69 0.46 7.89
N GLY A 28 -7.22 -0.67 7.40
CA GLY A 28 -8.23 -1.49 8.08
C GLY A 28 -7.86 -1.84 9.51
N ILE A 29 -6.61 -2.27 9.75
CA ILE A 29 -6.06 -2.57 11.08
C ILE A 29 -6.02 -1.33 11.97
N LEU A 30 -5.62 -0.17 11.43
CA LEU A 30 -5.52 1.07 12.21
C LEU A 30 -6.90 1.65 12.55
N ILE A 31 -7.89 1.52 11.66
CA ILE A 31 -9.23 2.08 11.88
C ILE A 31 -10.12 1.19 12.77
N THR A 32 -9.87 -0.12 12.86
CA THR A 32 -10.65 -1.04 13.71
C THR A 32 -10.36 -0.89 15.21
N SER A 33 -9.46 0.03 15.59
CA SER A 33 -9.07 0.35 16.98
C SER A 33 -10.19 0.49 17.99
N PRO A 34 -11.27 1.26 17.70
CA PRO A 34 -12.07 1.73 18.81
C PRO A 34 -13.03 0.65 19.31
N ILE A 35 -12.97 -0.58 18.77
CA ILE A 35 -14.05 -1.56 18.90
C ILE A 35 -13.63 -2.86 19.61
N ILE A 36 -12.39 -3.39 19.47
CA ILE A 36 -12.16 -4.82 19.79
C ILE A 36 -10.90 -5.20 20.63
N ASN A 37 -9.69 -4.58 20.53
CA ASN A 37 -8.49 -5.05 21.27
C ASN A 37 -7.24 -4.11 21.20
N PRO A 38 -6.16 -4.33 22.00
CA PRO A 38 -4.88 -3.64 21.86
C PRO A 38 -4.30 -3.85 20.46
N HIS A 39 -4.12 -2.75 19.73
CA HIS A 39 -3.79 -2.78 18.33
C HIS A 39 -2.46 -3.48 18.00
N PRO A 40 -2.43 -4.29 16.95
CA PRO A 40 -1.20 -4.56 16.23
C PRO A 40 -0.77 -3.34 15.41
N VAL A 41 -0.58 -2.16 16.04
CA VAL A 41 -0.15 -0.90 15.38
C VAL A 41 1.08 -1.15 14.53
N ARG A 42 1.98 -2.01 15.05
CA ARG A 42 3.18 -2.48 14.35
C ARG A 42 2.85 -3.08 12.98
N TRP A 43 1.83 -3.92 12.89
CA TRP A 43 1.41 -4.55 11.63
C TRP A 43 0.66 -3.58 10.71
N GLY A 44 -0.21 -2.72 11.26
CA GLY A 44 -0.88 -1.67 10.47
C GLY A 44 0.13 -0.72 9.81
N LEU A 45 1.08 -0.22 10.60
CA LEU A 45 2.16 0.65 10.11
C LEU A 45 3.13 -0.09 9.17
N ALA A 46 3.45 -1.36 9.44
CA ALA A 46 4.31 -2.15 8.55
C ALA A 46 3.68 -2.34 7.17
N LEU A 47 2.39 -2.68 7.11
CA LEU A 47 1.66 -2.84 5.84
C LEU A 47 1.53 -1.51 5.09
N LEU A 48 1.24 -0.42 5.80
CA LEU A 48 1.26 0.91 5.19
C LEU A 48 2.64 1.26 4.63
N GLY A 49 3.71 0.98 5.38
CA GLY A 49 5.09 1.17 4.92
C GLY A 49 5.36 0.39 3.64
N ILE A 50 4.97 -0.88 3.57
CA ILE A 50 5.10 -1.71 2.37
C ILE A 50 4.31 -1.12 1.20
N SER A 51 3.07 -0.66 1.43
CA SER A 51 2.26 -0.02 0.37
C SER A 51 2.90 1.26 -0.15
N ILE A 52 3.45 2.12 0.73
CA ILE A 52 4.16 3.35 0.34
C ILE A 52 5.42 3.00 -0.46
N LEU A 53 6.23 2.06 0.04
CA LEU A 53 7.41 1.58 -0.69
C LEU A 53 7.02 1.02 -2.06
N GLY A 54 5.88 0.35 -2.16
CA GLY A 54 5.35 -0.15 -3.42
C GLY A 54 5.07 0.96 -4.44
N HIS A 55 4.50 2.09 -4.00
CA HIS A 55 4.29 3.27 -4.84
C HIS A 55 5.61 3.96 -5.22
N LEU A 56 6.55 4.05 -4.28
CA LEU A 56 7.88 4.61 -4.55
C LEU A 56 8.66 3.77 -5.57
N TYR A 57 8.54 2.44 -5.48
CA TYR A 57 9.11 1.53 -6.47
C TYR A 57 8.49 1.75 -7.85
N ALA A 58 7.16 1.84 -7.96
CA ALA A 58 6.48 2.14 -9.22
C ALA A 58 6.91 3.50 -9.82
N LEU A 59 7.23 4.48 -8.97
CA LEU A 59 7.76 5.77 -9.40
C LEU A 59 9.22 5.70 -9.90
N ALA A 60 10.04 4.89 -9.25
CA ALA A 60 11.47 4.73 -9.56
C ALA A 60 11.76 3.73 -10.69
N ALA A 61 10.82 2.82 -10.97
CA ALA A 61 10.94 1.84 -12.03
C ALA A 61 11.15 2.52 -13.39
N LYS A 62 12.18 2.06 -14.11
CA LYS A 62 12.40 2.46 -15.51
C LYS A 62 11.34 1.78 -16.39
N LYS A 63 10.98 2.49 -17.46
CA LYS A 63 9.77 2.26 -18.26
C LYS A 63 9.74 0.93 -19.01
#